data_AF-A0A8J5C5H4-F1
#
_entry.id   AF-A0A8J5C5H4-F1
#
_cell.length_a   1.000
_cell.length_b   1.000
_cell.length_c   1.000
_cell.angle_alpha   90.00
_cell.angle_beta   90.00
_cell.angle_gamma   90.00
#
_symmetry.space_group_name_H-M   'P 1'
#
loop_
_entity.id
_entity.type
_entity.pdbx_description
1 polymer ?
#
loop_
_entity_poly.entity_id
_entity_poly.type
_entity_poly.pdbx_seq_one_letter_code
_entity_poly.pdbx_strand_id
1 'polypeptide(L)'
;MASVDAVTGRSEEEVRLLYLEWRAKHRPIVQDALDLDADRFEVFKDNLRRVDEHNAAADRGEHSFRLAINQFADLTNEEFRARNPLFPLLLLHEEWEQCAVHRVRKPSNVMLGSAFNAKLGDFGLAFPINRKASLLSPLLLPLMASVVAVALLLLVSRLAATFAVPDLDVLTLAEQDRAVTGRSEEEVRLLYLEWRAKHRPIQNALDLDDDRFEVFKDNLRFVDKHNAAAERGEHSFRLAMNRFADLTNEEYRARYLGNFSRRRRPAGGESNGRYRLREGDSLPDSIDWREKGAVVAVKDQGSCGSCWAFSTIAAVEGINQIVTGDLISLSEQELVDCDTSYNQGCNGGLMDYAFEFIINNGGIDSDEDYPYKAQDSTCDTYRKNAHVVTIDSYEDVPVNDEKSLQKAVANQPVSVAIEAGGRVFQLYDSGIFTGYCGTSLDHGVTAIGYDTEDGKDYWIVKNSWGDSWGESGYIRMERNIESATGKCGIAMEASYPIKVGANPPNPGPSPPSPVKPPSVCDNYYTCPESTTCCCVYEYGKYCFAWGCCPLEDATCCDDHYSCCPHDYPICSLSDGTCLMSKNSPLRVKASKRTPAVPYWASTGSEVLKSSA
;
A
#
# COMPACT_ATOMS: atom_id res chain seq x y z
N MET A 1 -7.20 30.33 -23.96
CA MET A 1 -6.45 30.12 -25.20
C MET A 1 -5.03 29.78 -24.80
N ALA A 2 -4.70 28.48 -24.75
CA ALA A 2 -3.35 28.05 -24.40
C ALA A 2 -2.37 28.54 -25.48
N SER A 3 -1.24 29.10 -25.03
CA SER A 3 -0.15 29.56 -25.89
C SER A 3 0.54 28.33 -26.49
N VAL A 4 0.28 28.05 -27.77
CA VAL A 4 0.96 26.99 -28.52
C VAL A 4 2.33 27.52 -28.95
N ASP A 5 3.40 26.79 -28.66
CA ASP A 5 4.73 27.13 -29.15
C ASP A 5 4.79 26.83 -30.65
N ALA A 6 5.11 27.86 -31.45
CA ALA A 6 5.12 27.81 -32.91
C ALA A 6 6.17 26.83 -33.47
N VAL A 7 7.15 26.41 -32.67
CA VAL A 7 8.23 25.51 -33.07
C VAL A 7 7.89 24.05 -32.77
N THR A 8 7.31 23.76 -31.61
CA THR A 8 7.01 22.38 -31.18
C THR A 8 5.59 21.95 -31.55
N GLY A 9 4.68 22.89 -31.78
CA GLY A 9 3.26 22.62 -32.04
C GLY A 9 2.50 22.07 -30.83
N ARG A 10 3.14 22.03 -29.65
CA ARG A 10 2.56 21.54 -28.40
C ARG A 10 2.16 22.71 -27.50
N SER A 11 1.05 22.56 -26.80
CA SER A 11 0.66 23.41 -25.68
C SER A 11 1.53 23.13 -24.45
N GLU A 12 1.60 24.10 -23.54
CA GLU A 12 2.33 23.94 -22.27
C GLU A 12 1.77 22.79 -21.41
N GLU A 13 0.46 22.54 -21.51
CA GLU A 13 -0.22 21.41 -20.86
C GLU A 13 0.26 20.05 -21.41
N GLU A 14 0.40 19.91 -22.72
CA GLU A 14 0.93 18.70 -23.36
C GLU A 14 2.40 18.44 -22.96
N VAL A 15 3.21 19.50 -22.89
CA VAL A 15 4.61 19.39 -22.44
C VAL A 15 4.69 18.95 -20.98
N ARG A 16 3.78 19.46 -20.13
CA ARG A 16 3.69 19.09 -18.71
C ARG A 16 3.23 17.65 -18.51
N LEU A 17 2.28 17.17 -19.31
CA LEU A 17 1.87 15.77 -19.30
C LEU A 17 3.05 14.84 -19.65
N LEU A 18 3.79 15.16 -20.71
CA LEU A 18 4.96 14.39 -21.13
C LEU A 18 6.06 14.39 -20.08
N TYR A 19 6.27 15.51 -19.39
CA TYR A 19 7.22 15.58 -18.28
C TYR A 19 6.81 14.66 -17.14
N LEU A 20 5.54 14.64 -16.75
CA LEU A 20 5.04 13.78 -15.68
C LEU A 20 5.12 12.29 -16.05
N GLU A 21 4.75 11.92 -17.28
CA GLU A 21 4.92 10.56 -17.80
C GLU A 21 6.40 10.13 -17.82
N TRP A 22 7.27 11.01 -18.32
CA TRP A 22 8.71 10.79 -18.36
C TRP A 22 9.31 10.63 -16.95
N ARG A 23 8.93 11.51 -16.03
CA ARG A 23 9.39 11.52 -14.65
C ARG A 23 8.94 10.26 -13.93
N ALA A 24 7.66 9.88 -14.06
CA ALA A 24 7.14 8.63 -13.52
C ALA A 24 7.91 7.41 -14.03
N LYS A 25 8.41 7.45 -15.27
CA LYS A 25 9.19 6.37 -15.88
C LYS A 25 10.66 6.34 -15.44
N HIS A 26 11.28 7.48 -15.14
CA HIS A 26 12.75 7.60 -15.06
C HIS A 26 13.29 8.16 -13.73
N ARG A 27 12.41 8.64 -12.84
CA ARG A 27 12.76 9.24 -11.55
C ARG A 27 11.82 8.71 -10.44
N PRO A 28 12.17 7.60 -9.77
CA PRO A 28 11.52 7.21 -8.51
C PRO A 28 11.74 8.30 -7.46
N ILE A 29 10.68 8.79 -6.83
CA ILE A 29 10.74 9.93 -5.89
C ILE A 29 11.37 9.48 -4.56
N VAL A 30 12.39 10.22 -4.11
CA VAL A 30 12.82 10.29 -2.71
C VAL A 30 12.13 11.51 -2.09
N GLN A 31 11.73 11.39 -0.83
CA GLN A 31 10.67 12.11 -0.11
C GLN A 31 10.77 13.66 -0.01
N ASP A 32 11.83 14.30 -0.52
CA ASP A 32 12.08 15.74 -0.36
C ASP A 32 12.33 16.46 -1.71
N ALA A 33 11.30 16.65 -2.54
CA ALA A 33 11.44 17.43 -3.78
C ALA A 33 10.08 17.88 -4.38
N LEU A 34 9.42 18.85 -3.74
CA LEU A 34 8.36 19.63 -4.40
C LEU A 34 8.92 20.92 -5.03
N ASP A 35 9.86 21.59 -4.36
CA ASP A 35 10.48 22.82 -4.88
C ASP A 35 11.55 22.55 -5.97
N LEU A 36 12.11 21.34 -6.02
CA LEU A 36 13.07 20.90 -7.04
C LEU A 36 12.41 20.57 -8.39
N ASP A 37 11.09 20.50 -8.47
CA ASP A 37 10.38 19.96 -9.63
C ASP A 37 10.05 21.02 -10.69
N ALA A 38 9.86 22.27 -10.29
CA ALA A 38 9.63 23.39 -11.21
C ALA A 38 10.86 23.69 -12.08
N ASP A 39 12.05 23.74 -11.47
CA ASP A 39 13.31 23.96 -12.19
C ASP A 39 13.64 22.81 -13.15
N ARG A 40 13.30 21.57 -12.77
CA ARG A 40 13.49 20.37 -13.60
C ARG A 40 12.53 20.32 -14.77
N PHE A 41 11.29 20.78 -14.58
CA PHE A 41 10.31 20.91 -15.65
C PHE A 41 10.79 21.88 -16.74
N GLU A 42 11.34 23.03 -16.38
CA GLU A 42 11.86 23.99 -17.37
C GLU A 42 13.06 23.42 -18.15
N VAL A 43 13.97 22.70 -17.48
CA VAL A 43 15.09 22.01 -18.17
C VAL A 43 14.58 20.92 -19.11
N PHE A 44 13.56 20.16 -18.69
CA PHE A 44 12.92 19.16 -19.54
C PHE A 44 12.24 19.77 -20.75
N LYS A 45 11.48 20.85 -20.56
CA LYS A 45 10.81 21.62 -21.61
C LYS A 45 11.80 22.12 -22.65
N ASP A 46 12.92 22.68 -22.21
CA ASP A 46 14.01 23.12 -23.09
C ASP A 46 14.63 21.97 -23.89
N ASN A 47 14.88 20.83 -23.26
CA ASN A 47 15.43 19.66 -23.94
C ASN A 47 14.42 19.02 -24.91
N LEU A 48 13.13 19.02 -24.58
CA LEU A 48 12.06 18.56 -25.47
C LEU A 48 11.97 19.44 -26.71
N ARG A 49 12.06 20.76 -26.55
CA ARG A 49 12.10 21.70 -27.67
C ARG A 49 13.27 21.41 -28.61
N ARG A 50 14.48 21.16 -28.09
CA ARG A 50 15.65 20.78 -28.91
C ARG A 50 15.43 19.49 -29.69
N VAL A 51 14.80 18.49 -29.06
CA VAL A 51 14.45 17.22 -29.72
C VAL A 51 13.45 17.45 -30.86
N ASP A 52 12.42 18.26 -30.63
CA ASP A 52 11.41 18.58 -31.63
C ASP A 52 12.01 19.38 -32.80
N GLU A 53 12.86 20.38 -32.52
CA GLU A 53 13.58 21.16 -33.54
C GLU A 53 14.49 20.29 -34.42
N HIS A 54 15.31 19.42 -33.80
CA HIS A 54 16.17 18.48 -34.52
C HIS A 54 15.34 17.54 -35.39
N ASN A 55 14.23 17.01 -34.86
CA ASN A 55 13.37 16.08 -35.58
C ASN A 55 12.64 16.76 -36.75
N ALA A 56 12.25 18.03 -36.61
CA ALA A 56 11.69 18.83 -37.70
C ALA A 56 12.73 19.09 -38.80
N ALA A 57 13.99 19.34 -38.45
CA ALA A 57 15.10 19.45 -39.40
C ALA A 57 15.42 18.11 -40.09
N ALA A 58 15.35 17.00 -39.36
CA ALA A 58 15.47 15.65 -39.92
C ALA A 58 14.35 15.37 -40.95
N ASP A 59 13.11 15.80 -40.69
CA ASP A 59 11.98 15.67 -41.63
C ASP A 59 12.19 16.50 -42.92
N ARG A 60 12.95 17.60 -42.86
CA ARG A 60 13.39 18.37 -44.03
C ARG A 60 14.62 17.77 -44.73
N GLY A 61 15.18 16.68 -44.21
CA GLY A 61 16.35 16.00 -44.75
C GLY A 61 17.70 16.64 -44.36
N GLU A 62 17.70 17.59 -43.41
CA GLU A 62 18.92 18.27 -42.94
C GLU A 62 19.74 17.38 -41.98
N HIS A 63 19.10 16.40 -41.35
CA HIS A 63 19.74 15.43 -40.46
C HIS A 63 19.42 13.99 -40.87
N SER A 64 20.40 13.09 -40.65
CA SER A 64 20.28 11.67 -41.02
C SER A 64 19.66 10.80 -39.92
N PHE A 65 19.30 11.37 -38.78
CA PHE A 65 18.80 10.67 -37.60
C PHE A 65 17.80 11.53 -36.81
N ARG A 66 17.02 10.86 -35.96
CA ARG A 66 16.04 11.48 -35.05
C ARG A 66 16.47 11.34 -33.60
N LEU A 67 16.04 12.29 -32.77
CA LEU A 67 16.23 12.30 -31.33
C LEU A 67 14.97 11.82 -30.61
N ALA A 68 15.17 11.33 -29.39
CA ALA A 68 14.10 10.94 -28.47
C ALA A 68 14.50 11.29 -27.03
N ILE A 69 13.50 11.56 -26.22
CA ILE A 69 13.65 11.84 -24.79
C ILE A 69 14.10 10.56 -24.06
N ASN A 70 15.08 10.69 -23.16
CA ASN A 70 15.67 9.59 -22.39
C ASN A 70 15.77 9.97 -20.90
N GLN A 71 16.28 9.08 -20.04
CA GLN A 71 16.39 9.28 -18.58
C GLN A 71 17.19 10.49 -18.09
N PHE A 72 17.81 11.26 -18.99
CA PHE A 72 18.58 12.47 -18.66
C PHE A 72 17.90 13.76 -19.12
N ALA A 73 16.65 13.69 -19.58
CA ALA A 73 15.98 14.83 -20.20
C ALA A 73 15.71 16.02 -19.26
N ASP A 74 15.77 15.84 -17.93
CA ASP A 74 15.66 16.92 -16.94
C ASP A 74 17.02 17.45 -16.43
N LEU A 75 18.12 17.09 -17.12
CA LEU A 75 19.46 17.54 -16.79
C LEU A 75 19.95 18.57 -17.80
N THR A 76 20.67 19.56 -17.29
CA THR A 76 21.46 20.46 -18.12
C THR A 76 22.73 19.76 -18.64
N ASN A 77 23.40 20.39 -19.61
CA ASN A 77 24.71 19.94 -20.12
C ASN A 77 25.75 19.77 -19.01
N GLU A 78 25.80 20.69 -18.06
CA GLU A 78 26.76 20.69 -16.97
C GLU A 78 26.48 19.55 -15.98
N GLU A 79 25.21 19.37 -15.60
CA GLU A 79 24.80 18.32 -14.67
C GLU A 79 25.00 16.92 -15.25
N PHE A 80 24.72 16.74 -16.53
CA PHE A 80 24.98 15.47 -17.20
C PHE A 80 26.47 15.13 -17.21
N ARG A 81 27.34 16.10 -17.50
CA ARG A 81 28.80 15.92 -17.49
C ARG A 81 29.32 15.63 -16.07
N ALA A 82 28.83 16.35 -15.07
CA ALA A 82 29.20 16.15 -13.67
C ALA A 82 28.84 14.74 -13.16
N ARG A 83 27.69 14.22 -13.58
CA ARG A 83 27.23 12.86 -13.19
C ARG A 83 27.89 11.74 -13.99
N ASN A 84 28.56 12.03 -15.10
CA ASN A 84 29.19 11.05 -15.98
C ASN A 84 30.67 11.38 -16.27
N PRO A 85 31.54 11.39 -15.25
CA PRO A 85 32.92 11.86 -15.37
C PRO A 85 33.85 10.98 -16.22
N LEU A 86 33.43 9.76 -16.58
CA LEU A 86 34.18 8.84 -17.47
C LEU A 86 33.83 9.00 -18.96
N PHE A 87 32.77 9.74 -19.28
CA PHE A 87 32.34 10.00 -20.66
C PHE A 87 33.28 10.90 -21.51
N PRO A 88 34.14 11.78 -20.94
CA PRO A 88 35.03 12.64 -21.73
C PRO A 88 36.18 11.90 -22.44
N LEU A 89 36.50 10.65 -22.09
CA LEU A 89 37.65 9.91 -22.64
C LEU A 89 37.41 9.30 -24.04
N LEU A 90 36.24 9.52 -24.66
CA LEU A 90 35.87 8.85 -25.92
C LEU A 90 35.49 9.78 -27.09
N LEU A 91 35.55 11.11 -26.97
CA LEU A 91 35.19 12.01 -28.07
C LEU A 91 36.08 13.26 -28.15
N LEU A 92 36.95 13.29 -29.17
CA LEU A 92 37.51 14.50 -29.77
C LEU A 92 36.55 14.98 -30.87
N HIS A 93 35.53 15.78 -30.53
CA HIS A 93 34.91 16.75 -31.44
C HIS A 93 33.94 17.68 -30.68
N GLU A 94 34.04 18.99 -30.94
CA GLU A 94 33.46 20.09 -30.15
C GLU A 94 31.97 20.42 -30.38
N GLU A 95 31.19 19.61 -31.11
CA GLU A 95 29.81 20.00 -31.49
C GLU A 95 28.80 18.84 -31.48
N TRP A 96 28.53 18.23 -30.32
CA TRP A 96 27.35 17.37 -30.18
C TRP A 96 26.53 17.78 -28.95
N GLU A 97 25.39 18.41 -29.24
CA GLU A 97 24.27 18.62 -28.33
C GLU A 97 23.68 17.26 -27.91
N GLN A 98 23.19 17.21 -26.67
CA GLN A 98 22.75 15.98 -26.01
C GLN A 98 21.62 15.28 -26.74
N CYS A 99 21.89 14.07 -27.24
CA CYS A 99 21.02 12.89 -27.19
C CYS A 99 21.80 11.68 -27.77
N ALA A 100 22.17 10.72 -26.94
CA ALA A 100 22.87 9.52 -27.39
C ALA A 100 21.90 8.58 -28.16
N VAL A 101 22.20 8.46 -29.45
CA VAL A 101 21.62 7.66 -30.53
C VAL A 101 21.31 6.20 -30.16
N HIS A 102 20.08 5.73 -30.42
CA HIS A 102 19.80 4.30 -30.58
C HIS A 102 20.38 3.83 -31.93
N ARG A 103 21.44 3.02 -31.89
CA ARG A 103 22.26 2.66 -33.06
C ARG A 103 21.51 1.70 -34.01
N VAL A 104 20.96 2.22 -35.11
CA VAL A 104 20.71 1.41 -36.32
C VAL A 104 21.95 1.51 -37.22
N ARG A 105 22.88 0.55 -37.11
CA ARG A 105 23.90 0.33 -38.15
C ARG A 105 23.93 -1.14 -38.53
N LYS A 106 23.74 -1.40 -39.82
CA LYS A 106 23.86 -2.71 -40.47
C LYS A 106 25.30 -3.26 -40.30
N PRO A 107 25.47 -4.57 -40.04
CA PRO A 107 26.77 -5.20 -39.88
C PRO A 107 27.38 -5.56 -41.25
N SER A 108 27.86 -4.58 -42.01
CA SER A 108 28.61 -4.88 -43.24
C SER A 108 29.87 -4.08 -43.49
N ASN A 109 30.33 -3.19 -42.61
CA ASN A 109 31.53 -2.37 -42.87
C ASN A 109 32.50 -2.20 -41.68
N VAL A 110 32.69 -3.23 -40.85
CA VAL A 110 33.90 -3.34 -40.01
C VAL A 110 34.30 -4.81 -39.93
N MET A 111 35.41 -5.17 -40.56
CA MET A 111 36.09 -6.45 -40.35
C MET A 111 36.65 -6.44 -38.92
N LEU A 112 35.96 -7.10 -37.99
CA LEU A 112 36.52 -7.50 -36.70
C LEU A 112 36.70 -9.02 -36.73
N GLY A 113 37.90 -9.46 -36.34
CA GLY A 113 38.37 -10.84 -36.48
C GLY A 113 37.46 -11.88 -35.84
N SER A 114 37.60 -13.12 -36.31
CA SER A 114 36.78 -14.31 -36.04
C SER A 114 36.68 -14.78 -34.58
N ALA A 115 37.19 -14.02 -33.61
CA ALA A 115 37.19 -14.40 -32.20
C ALA A 115 36.03 -13.80 -31.36
N PHE A 116 35.16 -12.96 -31.94
CA PHE A 116 34.11 -12.28 -31.16
C PHE A 116 32.65 -12.68 -31.49
N ASN A 117 32.43 -13.55 -32.48
CA ASN A 117 31.08 -13.94 -32.93
C ASN A 117 30.47 -15.15 -32.20
N ALA A 118 31.12 -15.69 -31.16
CA ALA A 118 30.65 -16.91 -30.49
C ALA A 118 29.81 -16.65 -29.21
N LYS A 119 29.37 -15.41 -28.93
CA LYS A 119 28.78 -15.09 -27.62
C LYS A 119 27.45 -14.36 -27.56
N LEU A 120 26.70 -14.26 -28.66
CA LEU A 120 25.31 -13.77 -28.60
C LEU A 120 24.41 -14.70 -29.39
N GLY A 121 23.83 -15.66 -28.66
CA GLY A 121 22.80 -16.57 -29.14
C GLY A 121 21.45 -15.87 -29.33
N ASP A 122 20.63 -16.53 -30.15
CA ASP A 122 19.30 -16.16 -30.63
C ASP A 122 18.31 -15.72 -29.55
N PHE A 123 17.40 -14.79 -29.90
CA PHE A 123 15.94 -14.94 -29.75
C PHE A 123 15.18 -13.84 -30.52
N GLY A 124 14.29 -14.25 -31.43
CA GLY A 124 12.92 -13.68 -31.49
C GLY A 124 12.62 -12.49 -32.42
N LEU A 125 12.64 -12.74 -33.73
CA LEU A 125 11.67 -12.34 -34.78
C LEU A 125 10.74 -11.12 -34.54
N ALA A 126 10.85 -10.12 -35.42
CA ALA A 126 9.75 -9.25 -35.83
C ALA A 126 9.47 -9.42 -37.33
N PHE A 127 8.20 -9.56 -37.70
CA PHE A 127 7.71 -9.68 -39.08
C PHE A 127 7.78 -8.35 -39.84
N PRO A 128 8.19 -8.32 -41.11
CA PRO A 128 8.08 -7.14 -41.95
C PRO A 128 6.72 -7.08 -42.66
N ILE A 129 6.04 -5.94 -42.56
CA ILE A 129 4.96 -5.56 -43.49
C ILE A 129 5.63 -4.86 -44.67
N ASN A 130 5.47 -5.38 -45.89
CA ASN A 130 5.63 -4.53 -47.07
C ASN A 130 4.56 -4.76 -48.14
N ARG A 131 4.20 -3.65 -48.76
CA ARG A 131 3.08 -3.45 -49.68
C ARG A 131 3.45 -3.78 -51.14
N LYS A 132 2.42 -4.28 -51.85
CA LYS A 132 2.05 -4.12 -53.28
C LYS A 132 2.49 -5.15 -54.34
N ALA A 133 1.43 -5.55 -55.08
CA ALA A 133 1.33 -5.91 -56.51
C ALA A 133 1.93 -7.28 -56.92
N SER A 134 1.40 -8.08 -57.85
CA SER A 134 0.19 -8.13 -58.68
C SER A 134 0.31 -9.42 -59.52
N LEU A 135 -0.81 -9.95 -60.04
CA LEU A 135 -0.98 -10.80 -61.24
C LEU A 135 -0.95 -12.36 -61.15
N LEU A 136 -2.07 -12.92 -61.64
CA LEU A 136 -2.33 -14.17 -62.38
C LEU A 136 -2.93 -15.40 -61.66
N SER A 137 -4.16 -15.75 -62.09
CA SER A 137 -4.98 -16.95 -61.80
C SER A 137 -4.60 -18.14 -62.73
N PRO A 138 -5.39 -19.25 -62.87
CA PRO A 138 -6.44 -19.90 -62.03
C PRO A 138 -6.23 -21.44 -61.88
N LEU A 139 -7.03 -22.16 -61.07
CA LEU A 139 -7.67 -23.48 -61.39
C LEU A 139 -8.40 -24.15 -60.19
N LEU A 140 -9.68 -24.50 -60.43
CA LEU A 140 -10.48 -25.67 -59.96
C LEU A 140 -11.19 -25.70 -58.56
N LEU A 141 -12.51 -25.34 -58.58
CA LEU A 141 -13.76 -26.07 -58.19
C LEU A 141 -13.83 -26.98 -56.93
N PRO A 142 -15.02 -27.29 -56.31
CA PRO A 142 -16.41 -27.07 -56.79
C PRO A 142 -17.49 -26.56 -55.78
N LEU A 143 -18.59 -26.07 -56.39
CA LEU A 143 -20.04 -26.09 -56.07
C LEU A 143 -20.63 -26.68 -54.75
N MET A 144 -21.70 -25.97 -54.33
CA MET A 144 -22.95 -26.38 -53.65
C MET A 144 -23.13 -25.97 -52.17
N ALA A 145 -23.82 -24.85 -51.92
CA ALA A 145 -24.83 -24.70 -50.83
C ALA A 145 -25.47 -23.28 -50.80
N SER A 146 -26.03 -22.81 -51.92
CA SER A 146 -26.81 -21.56 -51.94
C SER A 146 -28.30 -21.86 -51.76
N VAL A 147 -28.79 -21.89 -50.52
CA VAL A 147 -30.18 -21.48 -50.17
C VAL A 147 -30.27 -20.94 -48.73
N VAL A 148 -29.41 -21.37 -47.80
CA VAL A 148 -29.54 -21.02 -46.36
C VAL A 148 -28.97 -19.63 -46.01
N ALA A 149 -27.98 -19.13 -46.74
CA ALA A 149 -27.30 -17.86 -46.40
C ALA A 149 -28.15 -16.60 -46.63
N VAL A 150 -29.05 -16.62 -47.62
CA VAL A 150 -29.89 -15.45 -47.95
C VAL A 150 -31.02 -15.25 -46.95
N ALA A 151 -31.52 -16.34 -46.34
CA ALA A 151 -32.55 -16.27 -45.30
C ALA A 151 -32.00 -15.72 -43.97
N LEU A 152 -30.74 -16.03 -43.63
CA LEU A 152 -30.08 -15.51 -42.42
C LEU A 152 -29.70 -14.02 -42.55
N LEU A 153 -29.27 -13.56 -43.72
CA LEU A 153 -28.97 -12.13 -43.96
C LEU A 153 -30.21 -11.22 -43.89
N LEU A 154 -31.38 -11.74 -44.25
CA LEU A 154 -32.65 -11.01 -44.12
C LEU A 154 -33.22 -11.00 -42.70
N LEU A 155 -32.84 -11.95 -41.84
CA LEU A 155 -33.22 -11.95 -40.43
C LEU A 155 -32.35 -11.02 -39.58
N VAL A 156 -31.03 -10.96 -39.87
CA VAL A 156 -30.08 -10.08 -39.16
C VAL A 156 -30.33 -8.60 -39.47
N SER A 157 -30.77 -8.28 -40.70
CA SER A 157 -31.14 -6.90 -41.07
C SER A 157 -32.45 -6.41 -40.45
N ARG A 158 -33.31 -7.30 -39.94
CA ARG A 158 -34.54 -6.89 -39.23
C ARG A 158 -34.43 -6.83 -37.71
N LEU A 159 -33.42 -7.46 -37.10
CA LEU A 159 -33.11 -7.26 -35.68
C LEU A 159 -32.17 -6.07 -35.41
N ALA A 160 -31.42 -5.59 -36.41
CA ALA A 160 -30.59 -4.39 -36.28
C ALA A 160 -31.39 -3.06 -36.32
N ALA A 161 -32.68 -3.09 -36.64
CA ALA A 161 -33.51 -1.89 -36.78
C ALA A 161 -34.29 -1.49 -35.49
N THR A 162 -34.08 -2.17 -34.35
CA THR A 162 -34.73 -1.82 -33.07
C THR A 162 -33.76 -1.43 -31.94
N PHE A 163 -32.46 -1.26 -32.22
CA PHE A 163 -31.48 -0.74 -31.26
C PHE A 163 -30.53 0.30 -31.88
N ALA A 164 -31.04 1.16 -32.75
CA ALA A 164 -30.37 2.43 -33.01
C ALA A 164 -30.73 3.39 -31.86
N VAL A 165 -30.02 3.24 -30.74
CA VAL A 165 -29.86 4.32 -29.76
C VAL A 165 -29.07 5.41 -30.50
N PRO A 166 -29.50 6.68 -30.53
CA PRO A 166 -28.66 7.73 -31.10
C PRO A 166 -27.37 7.82 -30.27
N ASP A 167 -26.23 8.06 -30.93
CA ASP A 167 -24.93 8.38 -30.33
C ASP A 167 -24.99 9.68 -29.50
N LEU A 168 -25.76 9.66 -28.41
CA LEU A 168 -26.10 10.80 -27.57
C LEU A 168 -25.91 10.46 -26.09
N ASP A 169 -24.83 9.76 -25.73
CA ASP A 169 -24.48 9.49 -24.33
C ASP A 169 -23.04 9.93 -23.95
N VAL A 170 -22.11 10.03 -24.90
CA VAL A 170 -20.72 10.44 -24.56
C VAL A 170 -20.57 11.96 -24.45
N LEU A 171 -21.19 12.72 -25.36
CA LEU A 171 -21.15 14.18 -25.35
C LEU A 171 -21.94 14.78 -24.17
N THR A 172 -23.06 14.17 -23.79
CA THR A 172 -23.89 14.61 -22.67
C THR A 172 -23.20 14.36 -21.33
N LEU A 173 -22.51 13.23 -21.15
CA LEU A 173 -21.69 12.96 -19.97
C LEU A 173 -20.49 13.92 -19.86
N ALA A 174 -19.80 14.20 -20.97
CA ALA A 174 -18.69 15.16 -21.00
C ALA A 174 -19.16 16.62 -20.74
N GLU A 175 -20.31 17.02 -21.30
CA GLU A 175 -20.92 18.33 -21.03
C GLU A 175 -21.44 18.45 -19.60
N GLN A 176 -22.01 17.38 -19.04
CA GLN A 176 -22.47 17.33 -17.66
C GLN A 176 -21.30 17.29 -16.67
N ASP A 177 -20.17 16.67 -17.04
CA ASP A 177 -18.94 16.68 -16.25
C ASP A 177 -18.30 18.06 -16.20
N ARG A 178 -18.20 18.73 -17.36
CA ARG A 178 -17.72 20.11 -17.47
C ARG A 178 -18.64 21.10 -16.74
N ALA A 179 -19.95 20.83 -16.69
CA ALA A 179 -20.91 21.66 -15.97
C ALA A 179 -20.81 21.53 -14.44
N VAL A 180 -20.31 20.41 -13.91
CA VAL A 180 -20.22 20.14 -12.46
C VAL A 180 -18.82 20.46 -11.91
N THR A 181 -17.76 20.07 -12.60
CA THR A 181 -16.37 20.25 -12.12
C THR A 181 -15.66 21.44 -12.75
N GLY A 182 -16.13 21.91 -13.91
CA GLY A 182 -15.45 22.93 -14.71
C GLY A 182 -14.17 22.46 -15.40
N ARG A 183 -13.74 21.19 -15.21
CA ARG A 183 -12.44 20.68 -15.67
C ARG A 183 -12.56 19.86 -16.97
N SER A 184 -11.54 19.92 -17.81
CA SER A 184 -11.38 19.03 -18.97
C SER A 184 -10.84 17.66 -18.55
N GLU A 185 -10.99 16.66 -19.42
CA GLU A 185 -10.47 15.32 -19.16
C GLU A 185 -8.94 15.33 -18.98
N GLU A 186 -8.25 16.16 -19.76
CA GLU A 186 -6.80 16.37 -19.66
C GLU A 186 -6.40 16.95 -18.29
N GLU A 187 -7.13 17.94 -17.79
CA GLU A 187 -6.89 18.53 -16.46
C GLU A 187 -7.09 17.49 -15.35
N VAL A 188 -8.17 16.69 -15.43
CA VAL A 188 -8.43 15.60 -14.47
C VAL A 188 -7.32 14.53 -14.54
N ARG A 189 -6.82 14.24 -15.75
CA ARG A 189 -5.72 13.29 -15.94
C ARG A 189 -4.42 13.78 -15.34
N LEU A 190 -4.11 15.08 -15.45
CA LEU A 190 -2.96 15.68 -14.77
C LEU A 190 -3.08 15.56 -13.24
N LEU A 191 -4.25 15.88 -12.68
CA LEU A 191 -4.50 15.72 -11.24
C LEU A 191 -4.34 14.27 -10.78
N TYR A 192 -4.79 13.31 -11.58
CA TYR A 192 -4.62 11.89 -11.28
C TYR A 192 -3.14 11.47 -11.27
N LEU A 193 -2.35 11.93 -12.25
CA LEU A 193 -0.91 11.62 -12.31
C LEU A 193 -0.14 12.22 -11.12
N GLU A 194 -0.44 13.47 -10.75
CA GLU A 194 0.14 14.11 -9.56
C GLU A 194 -0.26 13.36 -8.28
N TRP A 195 -1.55 13.01 -8.16
CA TRP A 195 -2.06 12.24 -7.03
C TRP A 195 -1.39 10.87 -6.92
N ARG A 196 -1.23 10.14 -8.03
CA ARG A 196 -0.55 8.83 -8.05
C ARG A 196 0.90 8.94 -7.64
N ALA A 197 1.61 9.95 -8.14
CA ALA A 197 3.01 10.17 -7.78
C ALA A 197 3.17 10.35 -6.27
N LYS A 198 2.18 10.99 -5.61
CA LYS A 198 2.17 11.18 -4.16
C LYS A 198 1.76 9.92 -3.36
N HIS A 199 0.73 9.19 -3.79
CA HIS A 199 0.09 8.14 -2.97
C HIS A 199 0.35 6.70 -3.41
N ARG A 200 0.99 6.49 -4.57
CA ARG A 200 1.29 5.18 -5.16
C ARG A 200 2.73 5.12 -5.71
N PRO A 201 3.77 5.30 -4.87
CA PRO A 201 5.16 5.21 -5.34
C PRO A 201 5.56 3.75 -5.71
N ILE A 202 5.20 3.36 -6.94
CA ILE A 202 5.75 2.30 -7.84
C ILE A 202 5.61 0.82 -7.46
N GLN A 203 5.02 0.03 -8.39
CA GLN A 203 5.64 -1.22 -8.90
C GLN A 203 5.42 -1.49 -10.40
N ASN A 204 4.45 -0.88 -11.09
CA ASN A 204 4.41 -0.86 -12.56
C ASN A 204 3.76 0.44 -13.06
N ALA A 205 4.57 1.41 -13.46
CA ALA A 205 4.10 2.68 -14.03
C ALA A 205 3.46 2.53 -15.43
N LEU A 206 3.43 1.32 -15.98
CA LEU A 206 2.96 1.02 -17.34
C LEU A 206 1.50 0.56 -17.41
N ASP A 207 0.87 0.23 -16.29
CA ASP A 207 -0.59 0.15 -16.23
C ASP A 207 -1.10 1.53 -15.78
N LEU A 208 -1.34 2.40 -16.78
CA LEU A 208 -2.43 3.35 -16.66
C LEU A 208 -3.70 2.50 -16.65
N ASP A 209 -4.08 2.06 -15.46
CA ASP A 209 -5.33 1.37 -15.23
C ASP A 209 -6.45 2.40 -15.47
N ASP A 210 -6.98 2.42 -16.69
CA ASP A 210 -8.06 3.32 -17.09
C ASP A 210 -9.27 3.15 -16.14
N ASP A 211 -9.47 1.96 -15.54
CA ASP A 211 -10.52 1.74 -14.55
C ASP A 211 -10.26 2.54 -13.26
N ARG A 212 -9.00 2.60 -12.79
CA ARG A 212 -8.61 3.42 -11.61
C ARG A 212 -8.75 4.91 -11.89
N PHE A 213 -8.48 5.34 -13.12
CA PHE A 213 -8.69 6.72 -13.52
C PHE A 213 -10.18 7.10 -13.50
N GLU A 214 -11.06 6.22 -13.99
CA GLU A 214 -12.51 6.45 -13.94
C GLU A 214 -13.04 6.54 -12.51
N VAL A 215 -12.56 5.67 -11.61
CA VAL A 215 -12.91 5.73 -10.18
C VAL A 215 -12.39 7.01 -9.54
N PHE A 216 -11.16 7.41 -9.85
CA PHE A 216 -10.58 8.68 -9.39
C PHE A 216 -11.42 9.88 -9.86
N LYS A 217 -11.81 9.90 -11.13
CA LYS A 217 -12.66 10.95 -11.71
C LYS A 217 -14.02 11.02 -11.01
N ASP A 218 -14.66 9.88 -10.73
CA ASP A 218 -15.92 9.85 -9.99
C ASP A 218 -15.75 10.37 -8.56
N ASN A 219 -14.68 9.98 -7.85
CA ASN A 219 -14.36 10.50 -6.52
C ASN A 219 -14.05 12.00 -6.55
N LEU A 220 -13.37 12.51 -7.57
CA LEU A 220 -13.10 13.93 -7.74
C LEU A 220 -14.40 14.74 -7.87
N ARG A 221 -15.31 14.30 -8.74
CA ARG A 221 -16.64 14.91 -8.90
C ARG A 221 -17.41 14.96 -7.58
N PHE A 222 -17.35 13.87 -6.81
CA PHE A 222 -18.00 13.79 -5.51
C PHE A 222 -17.41 14.78 -4.50
N VAL A 223 -16.07 14.86 -4.43
CA VAL A 223 -15.33 15.78 -3.57
C VAL A 223 -15.63 17.24 -3.94
N ASP A 224 -15.56 17.60 -5.22
CA ASP A 224 -15.84 18.96 -5.69
C ASP A 224 -17.25 19.40 -5.33
N LYS A 225 -18.26 18.53 -5.59
CA LYS A 225 -19.66 18.82 -5.28
C LYS A 225 -19.86 19.05 -3.79
N HIS A 226 -19.26 18.20 -2.94
CA HIS A 226 -19.35 18.33 -1.50
C HIS A 226 -18.66 19.62 -1.01
N ASN A 227 -17.44 19.89 -1.48
CA ASN A 227 -16.66 21.04 -1.05
C ASN A 227 -17.27 22.36 -1.52
N ALA A 228 -17.89 22.41 -2.70
CA ALA A 228 -18.68 23.56 -3.14
C ALA A 228 -19.90 23.81 -2.23
N ALA A 229 -20.53 22.77 -1.69
CA ALA A 229 -21.59 22.90 -0.69
C ALA A 229 -21.05 23.35 0.68
N ALA A 230 -19.90 22.84 1.10
CA ALA A 230 -19.20 23.29 2.29
C ALA A 230 -18.85 24.80 2.22
N GLU A 231 -18.41 25.29 1.05
CA GLU A 231 -18.15 26.72 0.82
C GLU A 231 -19.39 27.62 0.94
N ARG A 232 -20.58 27.06 0.69
CA ARG A 232 -21.86 27.73 0.93
C ARG A 232 -22.36 27.58 2.37
N GLY A 233 -21.60 26.94 3.24
CA GLY A 233 -21.94 26.69 4.64
C GLY A 233 -22.92 25.54 4.87
N GLU A 234 -23.17 24.69 3.86
CA GLU A 234 -24.08 23.53 3.98
C GLU A 234 -23.44 22.36 4.74
N HIS A 235 -22.09 22.32 4.80
CA HIS A 235 -21.32 21.30 5.51
C HIS A 235 -20.23 21.95 6.36
N SER A 236 -19.92 21.36 7.52
CA SER A 236 -18.87 21.81 8.45
C SER A 236 -17.50 21.16 8.25
N PHE A 237 -17.35 20.37 7.18
CA PHE A 237 -16.15 19.60 6.91
C PHE A 237 -15.90 19.55 5.41
N ARG A 238 -14.67 19.17 5.04
CA ARG A 238 -14.21 19.03 3.66
C ARG A 238 -13.79 17.60 3.39
N LEU A 239 -13.84 17.24 2.11
CA LEU A 239 -13.31 16.00 1.58
C LEU A 239 -12.06 16.28 0.75
N ALA A 240 -11.20 15.28 0.58
CA ALA A 240 -10.02 15.38 -0.27
C ALA A 240 -9.81 14.12 -1.11
N MET A 241 -9.02 14.30 -2.17
CA MET A 241 -8.45 13.20 -2.95
C MET A 241 -7.30 12.57 -2.15
N ASN A 242 -7.64 11.91 -1.04
CA ASN A 242 -6.69 11.23 -0.16
C ASN A 242 -6.20 9.91 -0.77
N ARG A 243 -5.44 9.09 -0.02
CA ARG A 243 -4.87 7.82 -0.50
C ARG A 243 -5.86 6.76 -1.01
N PHE A 244 -7.16 6.93 -0.76
CA PHE A 244 -8.24 6.03 -1.19
C PHE A 244 -9.01 6.53 -2.41
N ALA A 245 -8.56 7.62 -3.03
CA ALA A 245 -9.32 8.27 -4.09
C ALA A 245 -9.39 7.48 -5.41
N ASP A 246 -8.53 6.48 -5.62
CA ASP A 246 -8.62 5.53 -6.74
C ASP A 246 -9.42 4.25 -6.42
N LEU A 247 -10.07 4.18 -5.26
CA LEU A 247 -10.87 3.04 -4.84
C LEU A 247 -12.36 3.36 -4.89
N THR A 248 -13.13 2.40 -5.40
CA THR A 248 -14.59 2.43 -5.21
C THR A 248 -14.91 2.26 -3.73
N ASN A 249 -16.10 2.68 -3.30
CA ASN A 249 -16.51 2.50 -1.92
C ASN A 249 -16.60 1.02 -1.53
N GLU A 250 -16.99 0.14 -2.47
CA GLU A 250 -17.03 -1.31 -2.24
C GLU A 250 -15.63 -1.89 -2.02
N GLU A 251 -14.65 -1.51 -2.83
CA GLU A 251 -13.25 -1.94 -2.65
C GLU A 251 -12.66 -1.41 -1.34
N TYR A 252 -12.93 -0.16 -1.00
CA TYR A 252 -12.52 0.44 0.27
C TYR A 252 -13.09 -0.36 1.45
N ARG A 253 -14.40 -0.63 1.43
CA ARG A 253 -15.09 -1.40 2.47
C ARG A 253 -14.50 -2.80 2.62
N ALA A 254 -14.20 -3.45 1.50
CA ALA A 254 -13.68 -4.82 1.51
C ALA A 254 -12.23 -4.94 2.01
N ARG A 255 -11.41 -3.88 1.88
CA ARG A 255 -9.97 -3.93 2.17
C ARG A 255 -9.56 -3.27 3.49
N TYR A 256 -10.28 -2.24 3.95
CA TYR A 256 -9.81 -1.38 5.05
C TYR A 256 -10.69 -1.42 6.30
N LEU A 257 -11.86 -2.05 6.23
CA LEU A 257 -12.79 -2.18 7.34
C LEU A 257 -12.66 -3.55 8.00
N GLY A 258 -12.98 -3.60 9.30
CA GLY A 258 -12.99 -4.83 10.08
C GLY A 258 -14.37 -5.49 10.08
N ASN A 259 -14.41 -6.81 10.26
CA ASN A 259 -15.67 -7.51 10.49
C ASN A 259 -15.94 -7.60 12.00
N PHE A 260 -16.87 -6.79 12.48
CA PHE A 260 -17.41 -6.88 13.84
C PHE A 260 -18.52 -7.94 13.87
N SER A 261 -18.12 -9.21 13.74
CA SER A 261 -19.07 -10.31 13.89
C SER A 261 -19.60 -10.32 15.32
N ARG A 262 -20.92 -10.08 15.49
CA ARG A 262 -21.68 -10.14 16.76
C ARG A 262 -21.70 -11.55 17.35
N ARG A 263 -20.54 -12.10 17.69
CA ARG A 263 -20.42 -13.29 18.53
C ARG A 263 -20.61 -12.87 19.99
N ARG A 264 -21.02 -13.84 20.82
CA ARG A 264 -21.28 -13.60 22.25
C ARG A 264 -20.05 -12.98 22.89
N ARG A 265 -20.16 -11.71 23.31
CA ARG A 265 -19.16 -11.06 24.16
C ARG A 265 -18.80 -12.00 25.32
N PRO A 266 -17.52 -12.08 25.70
CA PRO A 266 -17.18 -12.75 26.95
C PRO A 266 -17.97 -12.06 28.06
N ALA A 267 -18.33 -12.81 29.10
CA ALA A 267 -18.87 -12.17 30.29
C ALA A 267 -17.76 -11.29 30.86
N GLY A 268 -17.77 -10.00 30.52
CA GLY A 268 -16.86 -9.03 31.12
C GLY A 268 -16.93 -9.16 32.64
N GLY A 269 -15.80 -8.95 33.32
CA GLY A 269 -15.77 -8.88 34.78
C GLY A 269 -16.87 -7.93 35.28
N GLU A 270 -17.39 -8.16 36.50
CA GLU A 270 -18.48 -7.37 37.07
C GLU A 270 -18.30 -5.87 36.78
N SER A 271 -19.12 -5.31 35.88
CA SER A 271 -19.09 -3.89 35.55
C SER A 271 -19.49 -3.10 36.80
N ASN A 272 -18.50 -2.47 37.41
CA ASN A 272 -18.70 -1.59 38.56
C ASN A 272 -19.28 -0.24 38.13
N GLY A 273 -19.43 -0.01 36.82
CA GLY A 273 -19.89 1.24 36.23
C GLY A 273 -18.97 2.39 36.58
N ARG A 274 -17.65 2.18 36.52
CA ARG A 274 -16.65 3.17 36.99
C ARG A 274 -16.85 4.54 36.35
N TYR A 275 -17.04 4.57 35.03
CA TYR A 275 -17.29 5.79 34.27
C TYR A 275 -18.77 6.02 33.95
N ARG A 276 -19.70 5.35 34.64
CA ARG A 276 -21.11 5.76 34.58
C ARG A 276 -21.22 7.19 35.11
N LEU A 277 -21.81 8.07 34.31
CA LEU A 277 -22.07 9.44 34.73
C LEU A 277 -23.08 9.46 35.89
N ARG A 278 -22.82 10.27 36.90
CA ARG A 278 -23.67 10.48 38.07
C ARG A 278 -23.98 11.96 38.22
N GLU A 279 -25.11 12.25 38.85
CA GLU A 279 -25.48 13.63 39.19
C GLU A 279 -24.41 14.26 40.08
N GLY A 280 -23.90 15.43 39.67
CA GLY A 280 -22.82 16.15 40.36
C GLY A 280 -21.41 15.86 39.83
N ASP A 281 -21.23 14.95 38.88
CA ASP A 281 -19.95 14.79 38.18
C ASP A 281 -19.60 16.08 37.41
N SER A 282 -18.37 16.58 37.60
CA SER A 282 -17.80 17.68 36.83
C SER A 282 -16.73 17.13 35.90
N LEU A 283 -16.89 17.34 34.60
CA LEU A 283 -15.92 16.93 33.57
C LEU A 283 -15.20 18.17 33.03
N PRO A 284 -13.95 18.05 32.55
CA PRO A 284 -13.31 19.15 31.84
C PRO A 284 -14.07 19.47 30.55
N ASP A 285 -14.10 20.75 30.16
CA ASP A 285 -14.81 21.21 28.96
C ASP A 285 -14.20 20.61 27.67
N SER A 286 -12.87 20.45 27.66
CA SER A 286 -12.13 19.80 26.59
C SER A 286 -10.99 18.94 27.14
N ILE A 287 -10.61 17.93 26.37
CA ILE A 287 -9.43 17.11 26.63
C ILE A 287 -8.84 16.61 25.32
N ASP A 288 -7.51 16.65 25.23
CA ASP A 288 -6.75 16.04 24.14
C ASP A 288 -5.56 15.28 24.73
N TRP A 289 -5.59 13.95 24.66
CA TRP A 289 -4.52 13.11 25.20
C TRP A 289 -3.20 13.24 24.43
N ARG A 290 -3.20 13.80 23.22
CA ARG A 290 -1.96 14.14 22.48
C ARG A 290 -1.17 15.20 23.23
N GLU A 291 -1.83 16.23 23.73
CA GLU A 291 -1.21 17.30 24.52
C GLU A 291 -0.69 16.81 25.88
N LYS A 292 -1.21 15.68 26.36
CA LYS A 292 -0.76 15.01 27.59
C LYS A 292 0.34 13.97 27.34
N GLY A 293 0.76 13.78 26.09
CA GLY A 293 1.77 12.80 25.70
C GLY A 293 1.31 11.34 25.82
N ALA A 294 -0.01 11.08 25.90
CA ALA A 294 -0.59 9.74 26.09
C ALA A 294 -1.12 9.14 24.78
N VAL A 295 -0.53 9.53 23.64
CA VAL A 295 -0.93 9.05 22.31
C VAL A 295 0.33 8.86 21.47
N VAL A 296 0.62 7.63 21.06
CA VAL A 296 1.67 7.32 20.08
C VAL A 296 1.27 7.88 18.70
N ALA A 297 2.24 8.08 17.80
CA ALA A 297 2.00 8.46 16.41
C ALA A 297 0.93 7.60 15.73
N VAL A 298 0.29 8.16 14.69
CA VAL A 298 -0.69 7.42 13.88
C VAL A 298 0.02 6.33 13.09
N LYS A 299 -0.51 5.11 13.16
CA LYS A 299 -0.01 3.94 12.43
C LYS A 299 -0.95 3.61 11.25
N ASP A 300 -0.55 2.66 10.41
CA ASP A 300 -1.29 2.22 9.23
C ASP A 300 -1.53 0.70 9.26
N GLN A 301 -2.80 0.29 9.34
CA GLN A 301 -3.20 -1.11 9.33
C GLN A 301 -3.04 -1.77 7.96
N GLY A 302 -2.84 -0.99 6.89
CA GLY A 302 -2.80 -1.50 5.53
C GLY A 302 -4.13 -2.13 5.10
N SER A 303 -4.07 -3.20 4.31
CA SER A 303 -5.26 -3.91 3.80
C SER A 303 -5.75 -5.06 4.70
N CYS A 304 -5.36 -5.04 5.98
CA CYS A 304 -5.75 -6.03 6.98
C CYS A 304 -6.88 -5.47 7.83
N GLY A 305 -7.92 -6.26 8.10
CA GLY A 305 -9.05 -5.89 8.98
C GLY A 305 -8.70 -5.90 10.47
N SER A 306 -7.51 -5.43 10.84
CA SER A 306 -6.94 -5.44 12.20
C SER A 306 -7.24 -4.19 13.02
N CYS A 307 -8.18 -3.33 12.59
CA CYS A 307 -8.58 -2.12 13.31
C CYS A 307 -8.91 -2.35 14.80
N TRP A 308 -9.44 -3.53 15.15
CA TRP A 308 -9.67 -3.96 16.53
C TRP A 308 -8.38 -4.02 17.35
N ALA A 309 -7.27 -4.51 16.77
CA ALA A 309 -5.97 -4.56 17.43
C ALA A 309 -5.41 -3.14 17.61
N PHE A 310 -5.46 -2.30 16.58
CA PHE A 310 -5.02 -0.90 16.66
C PHE A 310 -5.81 -0.09 17.70
N SER A 311 -7.13 -0.26 17.75
CA SER A 311 -7.99 0.38 18.74
C SER A 311 -7.65 -0.06 20.17
N THR A 312 -7.39 -1.36 20.36
CA THR A 312 -6.98 -1.93 21.66
C THR A 312 -5.63 -1.36 22.09
N ILE A 313 -4.62 -1.46 21.23
CA ILE A 313 -3.25 -1.03 21.53
C ILE A 313 -3.22 0.46 21.86
N ALA A 314 -3.86 1.32 21.09
CA ALA A 314 -3.88 2.76 21.38
C ALA A 314 -4.48 3.10 22.76
N ALA A 315 -5.48 2.34 23.22
CA ALA A 315 -6.03 2.51 24.58
C ALA A 315 -5.06 2.00 25.67
N VAL A 316 -4.36 0.89 25.42
CA VAL A 316 -3.34 0.34 26.34
C VAL A 316 -2.12 1.25 26.46
N GLU A 317 -1.62 1.76 25.33
CA GLU A 317 -0.53 2.75 25.28
C GLU A 317 -0.88 3.99 26.10
N GLY A 318 -2.11 4.50 25.92
CA GLY A 318 -2.61 5.68 26.63
C GLY A 318 -2.70 5.49 28.14
N ILE A 319 -3.34 4.40 28.59
CA ILE A 319 -3.43 4.14 30.05
C ILE A 319 -2.06 3.84 30.65
N ASN A 320 -1.14 3.23 29.89
CA ASN A 320 0.22 2.99 30.35
C ASN A 320 0.95 4.30 30.60
N GLN A 321 0.91 5.25 29.67
CA GLN A 321 1.49 6.57 29.87
C GLN A 321 0.89 7.27 31.10
N ILE A 322 -0.44 7.20 31.27
CA ILE A 322 -1.13 7.88 32.36
C ILE A 322 -0.70 7.34 33.73
N VAL A 323 -0.53 6.02 33.86
CA VAL A 323 -0.22 5.37 35.14
C VAL A 323 1.29 5.38 35.44
N THR A 324 2.12 5.20 34.42
CA THR A 324 3.57 4.96 34.60
C THR A 324 4.43 6.16 34.22
N GLY A 325 3.94 7.02 33.32
CA GLY A 325 4.72 8.08 32.69
C GLY A 325 5.51 7.64 31.46
N ASP A 326 5.46 6.36 31.08
CA ASP A 326 6.17 5.79 29.94
C ASP A 326 5.26 5.55 28.72
N LEU A 327 5.58 6.19 27.59
CA LEU A 327 4.84 6.04 26.35
C LEU A 327 5.61 5.05 25.47
N ILE A 328 5.11 3.82 25.40
CA ILE A 328 5.74 2.72 24.68
C ILE A 328 4.85 2.38 23.48
N SER A 329 5.43 2.29 22.28
CA SER A 329 4.71 1.79 21.11
C SER A 329 4.56 0.27 21.21
N LEU A 330 3.33 -0.24 21.24
CA LEU A 330 3.04 -1.67 21.47
C LEU A 330 2.67 -2.39 20.17
N SER A 331 2.80 -3.73 20.17
CA SER A 331 2.59 -4.55 18.98
C SER A 331 1.12 -4.86 18.71
N GLU A 332 0.59 -4.32 17.61
CA GLU A 332 -0.67 -4.81 17.05
C GLU A 332 -0.54 -6.20 16.44
N GLN A 333 0.65 -6.56 15.93
CA GLN A 333 0.87 -7.84 15.25
C GLN A 333 0.81 -9.02 16.21
N GLU A 334 1.29 -8.87 17.45
CA GLU A 334 1.16 -9.90 18.47
C GLU A 334 -0.32 -10.23 18.71
N LEU A 335 -1.20 -9.22 18.77
CA LEU A 335 -2.65 -9.45 18.86
C LEU A 335 -3.16 -10.18 17.61
N VAL A 336 -2.81 -9.70 16.41
CA VAL A 336 -3.26 -10.30 15.13
C VAL A 336 -2.87 -11.79 15.04
N ASP A 337 -1.65 -12.14 15.44
CA ASP A 337 -1.12 -13.50 15.28
C ASP A 337 -1.49 -14.44 16.44
N CYS A 338 -1.61 -13.91 17.66
CA CYS A 338 -1.71 -14.72 18.88
C CYS A 338 -3.11 -14.74 19.53
N ASP A 339 -3.92 -13.68 19.38
CA ASP A 339 -5.29 -13.66 19.89
C ASP A 339 -6.25 -14.38 18.92
N THR A 340 -6.17 -15.71 18.94
CA THR A 340 -6.90 -16.59 18.01
C THR A 340 -8.10 -17.29 18.62
N SER A 341 -8.38 -17.05 19.91
CA SER A 341 -9.47 -17.75 20.62
C SER A 341 -10.85 -17.31 20.14
N TYR A 342 -11.00 -16.01 19.87
CA TYR A 342 -12.27 -15.41 19.41
C TYR A 342 -12.06 -14.43 18.25
N ASN A 343 -10.96 -13.69 18.28
CA ASN A 343 -10.53 -12.83 17.18
C ASN A 343 -9.96 -13.64 16.02
N GLN A 344 -9.99 -13.05 14.82
CA GLN A 344 -9.70 -13.74 13.55
C GLN A 344 -8.66 -12.97 12.73
N GLY A 345 -7.71 -12.32 13.40
CA GLY A 345 -6.63 -11.57 12.77
C GLY A 345 -7.17 -10.50 11.80
N CYS A 346 -6.75 -10.58 10.54
CA CYS A 346 -7.19 -9.68 9.46
C CYS A 346 -8.66 -9.86 9.06
N ASN A 347 -9.34 -10.92 9.51
CA ASN A 347 -10.77 -11.11 9.27
C ASN A 347 -11.64 -10.42 10.33
N GLY A 348 -11.05 -9.63 11.24
CA GLY A 348 -11.77 -8.86 12.24
C GLY A 348 -11.72 -9.44 13.65
N GLY A 349 -12.21 -8.65 14.60
CA GLY A 349 -12.14 -8.94 16.02
C GLY A 349 -12.83 -7.87 16.86
N LEU A 350 -12.87 -8.09 18.18
CA LEU A 350 -13.36 -7.15 19.19
C LEU A 350 -12.25 -6.81 20.18
N MET A 351 -12.25 -5.55 20.62
CA MET A 351 -11.25 -5.02 21.55
C MET A 351 -11.28 -5.70 22.92
N ASP A 352 -12.47 -6.09 23.40
CA ASP A 352 -12.62 -6.78 24.69
C ASP A 352 -11.84 -8.11 24.75
N TYR A 353 -11.89 -8.90 23.67
CA TYR A 353 -11.11 -10.15 23.58
C TYR A 353 -9.61 -9.87 23.57
N ALA A 354 -9.19 -8.77 22.96
CA ALA A 354 -7.80 -8.38 22.90
C ALA A 354 -7.29 -7.90 24.27
N PHE A 355 -8.10 -7.15 25.03
CA PHE A 355 -7.77 -6.82 26.43
C PHE A 355 -7.67 -8.09 27.28
N GLU A 356 -8.62 -9.02 27.15
CA GLU A 356 -8.61 -10.32 27.82
C GLU A 356 -7.36 -11.14 27.45
N PHE A 357 -6.95 -11.11 26.19
CA PHE A 357 -5.71 -11.73 25.74
C PHE A 357 -4.50 -11.13 26.45
N ILE A 358 -4.35 -9.80 26.47
CA ILE A 358 -3.21 -9.13 27.12
C ILE A 358 -3.11 -9.53 28.60
N ILE A 359 -4.24 -9.60 29.31
CA ILE A 359 -4.29 -10.04 30.71
C ILE A 359 -3.79 -11.47 30.85
N ASN A 360 -4.35 -12.40 30.06
CA ASN A 360 -4.02 -13.83 30.15
C ASN A 360 -2.62 -14.16 29.63
N ASN A 361 -2.11 -13.36 28.71
CA ASN A 361 -0.76 -13.47 28.15
C ASN A 361 0.31 -12.95 29.13
N GLY A 362 -0.09 -12.23 30.19
CA GLY A 362 0.84 -11.63 31.14
C GLY A 362 1.47 -10.33 30.66
N GLY A 363 0.90 -9.72 29.62
CA GLY A 363 1.35 -8.46 29.01
C GLY A 363 1.35 -8.52 27.48
N ILE A 364 1.87 -7.46 26.87
CA ILE A 364 2.02 -7.29 25.42
C ILE A 364 3.42 -6.72 25.12
N ASP A 365 3.98 -7.13 23.99
CA ASP A 365 5.30 -6.70 23.51
C ASP A 365 5.27 -5.32 22.85
N SER A 366 6.46 -4.75 22.66
CA SER A 366 6.64 -3.52 21.90
C SER A 366 6.50 -3.77 20.40
N ASP A 367 6.15 -2.72 19.64
CA ASP A 367 6.16 -2.77 18.17
C ASP A 367 7.56 -3.05 17.60
N GLU A 368 8.63 -2.69 18.32
CA GLU A 368 10.02 -3.03 17.94
C GLU A 368 10.28 -4.54 18.08
N ASP A 369 9.79 -5.15 19.15
CA ASP A 369 9.96 -6.57 19.44
C ASP A 369 9.08 -7.45 18.57
N TYR A 370 7.89 -6.97 18.19
CA TYR A 370 6.96 -7.69 17.30
C TYR A 370 6.35 -6.73 16.26
N PRO A 371 7.08 -6.39 15.18
CA PRO A 371 6.64 -5.41 14.18
C PRO A 371 5.42 -5.81 13.38
N TYR A 372 4.62 -4.80 13.02
CA TYR A 372 3.45 -4.95 12.17
C TYR A 372 3.77 -5.34 10.72
N LYS A 373 3.05 -6.36 10.21
CA LYS A 373 3.22 -6.95 8.87
C LYS A 373 1.99 -6.80 7.97
N ALA A 374 0.89 -6.28 8.49
CA ALA A 374 -0.38 -6.11 7.75
C ALA A 374 -0.95 -7.40 7.14
N GLN A 375 -0.68 -8.55 7.76
CA GLN A 375 -1.19 -9.85 7.36
C GLN A 375 -1.23 -10.81 8.54
N ASP A 376 -2.06 -11.85 8.46
CA ASP A 376 -2.06 -12.95 9.41
C ASP A 376 -0.74 -13.74 9.32
N SER A 377 -0.14 -14.02 10.47
CA SER A 377 1.00 -14.95 10.59
C SER A 377 0.76 -15.94 11.74
N THR A 378 1.62 -16.95 11.84
CA THR A 378 1.62 -17.82 13.02
C THR A 378 2.15 -17.04 14.22
N CYS A 379 1.50 -17.16 15.38
CA CYS A 379 2.00 -16.59 16.65
C CYS A 379 3.47 -16.99 16.90
N ASP A 380 4.36 -16.01 16.81
CA ASP A 380 5.80 -16.22 17.00
C ASP A 380 6.13 -16.23 18.50
N THR A 381 6.27 -17.43 19.06
CA THR A 381 6.59 -17.61 20.48
C THR A 381 7.98 -17.12 20.88
N TYR A 382 8.89 -16.92 19.92
CA TYR A 382 10.22 -16.37 20.21
C TYR A 382 10.17 -14.86 20.35
N ARG A 383 9.33 -14.19 19.56
CA ARG A 383 9.10 -12.75 19.68
C ARG A 383 8.23 -12.43 20.87
N LYS A 384 7.16 -13.22 21.06
CA LYS A 384 6.17 -13.12 22.16
C LYS A 384 6.77 -13.42 23.54
N ASN A 385 7.66 -12.56 24.03
CA ASN A 385 8.47 -12.86 25.22
C ASN A 385 8.76 -11.67 26.14
N ALA A 386 8.58 -10.42 25.69
CA ALA A 386 9.04 -9.25 26.41
C ALA A 386 7.98 -8.78 27.43
N HIS A 387 6.71 -8.80 27.04
CA HIS A 387 5.57 -8.40 27.87
C HIS A 387 5.80 -7.04 28.55
N VAL A 388 6.24 -6.06 27.77
CA VAL A 388 6.71 -4.75 28.26
C VAL A 388 5.61 -3.94 28.96
N VAL A 389 4.34 -4.18 28.63
CA VAL A 389 3.18 -3.53 29.26
C VAL A 389 2.14 -4.56 29.67
N THR A 390 1.57 -4.38 30.86
CA THR A 390 0.45 -5.16 31.40
C THR A 390 -0.75 -4.27 31.72
N ILE A 391 -1.94 -4.89 31.67
CA ILE A 391 -3.19 -4.33 32.18
C ILE A 391 -3.80 -5.31 33.19
N ASP A 392 -4.56 -4.79 34.15
CA ASP A 392 -5.12 -5.55 35.26
C ASP A 392 -6.54 -6.05 34.98
N SER A 393 -7.30 -5.30 34.17
CA SER A 393 -8.67 -5.62 33.78
C SER A 393 -9.10 -4.74 32.59
N TYR A 394 -10.37 -4.83 32.17
CA TYR A 394 -11.02 -3.91 31.25
C TYR A 394 -12.50 -3.78 31.64
N GLU A 395 -13.15 -2.71 31.20
CA GLU A 395 -14.57 -2.49 31.43
C GLU A 395 -15.23 -1.80 30.23
N ASP A 396 -16.50 -2.13 30.00
CA ASP A 396 -17.35 -1.46 29.00
C ASP A 396 -17.91 -0.15 29.55
N VAL A 397 -17.92 0.88 28.69
CA VAL A 397 -18.74 2.07 28.93
C VAL A 397 -20.22 1.68 28.79
N PRO A 398 -21.14 2.23 29.61
CA PRO A 398 -22.57 2.06 29.40
C PRO A 398 -22.99 2.31 27.94
N VAL A 399 -23.61 1.29 27.35
CA VAL A 399 -24.02 1.30 25.94
C VAL A 399 -25.01 2.42 25.67
N ASN A 400 -24.82 3.15 24.56
CA ASN A 400 -25.64 4.28 24.11
C ASN A 400 -25.68 5.46 25.09
N ASP A 401 -24.54 5.75 25.73
CA ASP A 401 -24.41 6.86 26.67
C ASP A 401 -23.15 7.69 26.36
N GLU A 402 -23.29 8.69 25.49
CA GLU A 402 -22.21 9.62 25.13
C GLU A 402 -21.65 10.39 26.35
N LYS A 403 -22.44 10.56 27.43
CA LYS A 403 -21.95 11.26 28.63
C LYS A 403 -21.08 10.37 29.49
N SER A 404 -21.43 9.09 29.63
CA SER A 404 -20.54 8.11 30.25
C SER A 404 -19.28 7.88 29.40
N LEU A 405 -19.39 7.89 28.07
CA LEU A 405 -18.23 7.88 27.18
C LEU A 405 -17.36 9.12 27.38
N GLN A 406 -17.96 10.30 27.52
CA GLN A 406 -17.22 11.56 27.78
C GLN A 406 -16.44 11.46 29.09
N LYS A 407 -17.07 10.92 30.14
CA LYS A 407 -16.42 10.69 31.42
C LYS A 407 -15.25 9.71 31.31
N ALA A 408 -15.38 8.63 30.53
CA ALA A 408 -14.30 7.70 30.28
C ALA A 408 -13.13 8.38 29.52
N VAL A 409 -13.43 9.09 28.43
CA VAL A 409 -12.44 9.82 27.61
C VAL A 409 -11.75 10.92 28.42
N ALA A 410 -12.44 11.55 29.37
CA ALA A 410 -11.86 12.54 30.27
C ALA A 410 -10.78 11.95 31.22
N ASN A 411 -10.73 10.63 31.38
CA ASN A 411 -9.80 9.95 32.27
C ASN A 411 -8.72 9.13 31.54
N GLN A 412 -8.99 8.68 30.30
CA GLN A 412 -8.03 7.95 29.46
C GLN A 412 -8.52 7.83 28.01
N PRO A 413 -7.67 7.49 27.03
CA PRO A 413 -8.13 7.05 25.71
C PRO A 413 -9.03 5.81 25.79
N VAL A 414 -10.07 5.77 24.96
CA VAL A 414 -11.10 4.71 24.96
C VAL A 414 -11.21 4.08 23.58
N SER A 415 -11.19 2.75 23.51
CA SER A 415 -11.47 2.01 22.29
C SER A 415 -12.96 2.09 21.97
N VAL A 416 -13.31 2.45 20.74
CA VAL A 416 -14.70 2.58 20.28
C VAL A 416 -14.87 1.95 18.91
N ALA A 417 -16.04 1.39 18.62
CA ALA A 417 -16.41 0.98 17.26
C ALA A 417 -17.37 2.00 16.61
N ILE A 418 -17.22 2.19 15.30
CA ILE A 418 -18.04 3.10 14.48
C ILE A 418 -18.43 2.42 13.15
N GLU A 419 -19.45 2.98 12.48
CA GLU A 419 -19.69 2.74 11.06
C GLU A 419 -18.87 3.74 10.22
N ALA A 420 -17.78 3.27 9.62
CA ALA A 420 -16.86 4.05 8.79
C ALA A 420 -17.01 3.73 7.29
N GLY A 421 -18.03 2.96 6.93
CA GLY A 421 -18.22 2.42 5.60
C GLY A 421 -18.63 3.37 4.49
N GLY A 422 -19.13 4.55 4.83
CA GLY A 422 -19.65 5.50 3.84
C GLY A 422 -18.56 6.18 3.00
N ARG A 423 -18.87 6.50 1.74
CA ARG A 423 -17.96 7.22 0.82
C ARG A 423 -17.51 8.59 1.36
N VAL A 424 -18.38 9.27 2.13
CA VAL A 424 -18.06 10.54 2.79
C VAL A 424 -16.96 10.34 3.85
N PHE A 425 -17.00 9.23 4.60
CA PHE A 425 -15.99 8.90 5.60
C PHE A 425 -14.67 8.49 4.93
N GLN A 426 -14.74 7.65 3.88
CA GLN A 426 -13.59 7.25 3.06
C GLN A 426 -12.74 8.46 2.62
N LEU A 427 -13.40 9.53 2.18
CA LEU A 427 -12.76 10.72 1.59
C LEU A 427 -12.64 11.91 2.57
N TYR A 428 -12.90 11.70 3.86
CA TYR A 428 -12.77 12.76 4.87
C TYR A 428 -11.35 13.35 4.88
N ASP A 429 -11.28 14.67 5.06
CA ASP A 429 -10.05 15.44 5.12
C ASP A 429 -9.97 16.28 6.40
N SER A 430 -10.94 17.18 6.61
CA SER A 430 -10.87 18.16 7.70
C SER A 430 -12.23 18.70 8.11
N GLY A 431 -12.33 19.22 9.34
CA GLY A 431 -13.54 19.82 9.90
C GLY A 431 -14.37 18.85 10.75
N ILE A 432 -15.44 19.36 11.39
CA ILE A 432 -16.31 18.52 12.22
C ILE A 432 -17.20 17.67 11.31
N PHE A 433 -16.99 16.36 11.33
CA PHE A 433 -17.74 15.38 10.55
C PHE A 433 -19.19 15.31 11.01
N THR A 434 -20.05 15.91 10.20
CA THR A 434 -21.52 15.90 10.34
C THR A 434 -22.20 15.07 9.25
N GLY A 435 -21.42 14.36 8.42
CA GLY A 435 -21.90 13.51 7.34
C GLY A 435 -22.81 12.36 7.80
N TYR A 436 -23.57 11.81 6.87
CA TYR A 436 -24.41 10.65 7.16
C TYR A 436 -23.57 9.38 7.35
N CYS A 437 -23.91 8.61 8.38
CA CYS A 437 -23.44 7.27 8.67
C CYS A 437 -24.55 6.55 9.46
N GLY A 438 -24.68 5.24 9.29
CA GLY A 438 -25.56 4.40 10.08
C GLY A 438 -24.94 3.98 11.41
N THR A 439 -25.32 2.80 11.87
CA THR A 439 -24.86 2.21 13.15
C THR A 439 -24.47 0.73 12.98
N SER A 440 -24.18 0.30 11.75
CA SER A 440 -23.68 -1.03 11.43
C SER A 440 -22.17 -1.03 11.57
N LEU A 441 -21.70 -1.12 12.81
CA LEU A 441 -20.30 -0.96 13.18
C LEU A 441 -19.40 -1.88 12.34
N ASP A 442 -18.40 -1.28 11.69
CA ASP A 442 -17.48 -1.94 10.76
C ASP A 442 -16.03 -1.48 10.94
N HIS A 443 -15.75 -0.62 11.93
CA HIS A 443 -14.39 -0.12 12.15
C HIS A 443 -14.10 0.21 13.62
N GLY A 444 -12.92 -0.23 14.10
CA GLY A 444 -12.42 0.04 15.45
C GLY A 444 -11.46 1.23 15.46
N VAL A 445 -11.72 2.21 16.30
CA VAL A 445 -10.93 3.45 16.43
C VAL A 445 -10.75 3.80 17.90
N THR A 446 -10.01 4.87 18.21
CA THR A 446 -9.79 5.30 19.61
C THR A 446 -10.25 6.73 19.82
N ALA A 447 -11.18 6.94 20.74
CA ALA A 447 -11.54 8.28 21.21
C ALA A 447 -10.44 8.78 22.17
N ILE A 448 -9.69 9.78 21.74
CA ILE A 448 -8.52 10.33 22.46
C ILE A 448 -8.79 11.74 23.00
N GLY A 449 -10.00 12.25 22.83
CA GLY A 449 -10.34 13.59 23.27
C GLY A 449 -11.73 14.03 22.87
N TYR A 450 -12.09 15.21 23.31
CA TYR A 450 -13.29 15.94 22.89
C TYR A 450 -13.10 17.43 23.12
N ASP A 451 -13.82 18.24 22.35
CA ASP A 451 -13.80 19.70 22.48
C ASP A 451 -15.07 20.28 21.84
N THR A 452 -15.15 21.61 21.77
CA THR A 452 -16.22 22.39 21.16
C THR A 452 -15.63 23.49 20.28
N GLU A 453 -16.03 23.56 19.01
CA GLU A 453 -15.63 24.62 18.07
C GLU A 453 -16.90 25.24 17.46
N ASP A 454 -17.01 26.56 17.50
CA ASP A 454 -18.17 27.31 16.98
C ASP A 454 -19.55 26.81 17.47
N GLY A 455 -19.60 26.39 18.74
CA GLY A 455 -20.81 25.85 19.37
C GLY A 455 -21.17 24.43 18.94
N LYS A 456 -20.28 23.73 18.24
CA LYS A 456 -20.42 22.32 17.88
C LYS A 456 -19.45 21.46 18.68
N ASP A 457 -20.02 20.53 19.44
CA ASP A 457 -19.25 19.56 20.21
C ASP A 457 -18.73 18.46 19.29
N TYR A 458 -17.50 18.01 19.52
CA TYR A 458 -16.93 16.90 18.77
C TYR A 458 -16.05 15.98 19.64
N TRP A 459 -15.92 14.74 19.18
CA TRP A 459 -14.92 13.77 19.59
C TRP A 459 -13.65 13.95 18.75
N ILE A 460 -12.49 13.79 19.37
CA ILE A 460 -11.20 13.64 18.68
C ILE A 460 -10.91 12.16 18.60
N VAL A 461 -10.88 11.61 17.39
CA VAL A 461 -10.77 10.16 17.17
C VAL A 461 -9.50 9.85 16.38
N LYS A 462 -8.65 8.98 16.92
CA LYS A 462 -7.46 8.42 16.27
C LYS A 462 -7.87 7.25 15.38
N ASN A 463 -7.51 7.32 14.10
CA ASN A 463 -7.70 6.26 13.12
C ASN A 463 -6.40 5.47 12.89
N SER A 464 -6.47 4.40 12.08
CA SER A 464 -5.39 3.46 11.77
C SER A 464 -5.11 3.36 10.27
N TRP A 465 -5.30 4.44 9.51
CA TRP A 465 -5.09 4.49 8.05
C TRP A 465 -3.90 5.35 7.63
N GLY A 466 -2.96 5.57 8.55
CA GLY A 466 -1.83 6.47 8.36
C GLY A 466 -2.20 7.95 8.47
N ASP A 467 -1.18 8.81 8.51
CA ASP A 467 -1.28 10.26 8.65
C ASP A 467 -1.80 10.96 7.38
N SER A 468 -1.74 10.31 6.23
CA SER A 468 -2.22 10.83 4.94
C SER A 468 -3.75 10.81 4.76
N TRP A 469 -4.51 10.33 5.75
CA TRP A 469 -5.96 10.35 5.78
C TRP A 469 -6.47 11.29 6.88
N GLY A 470 -7.54 12.05 6.60
CA GLY A 470 -8.14 12.96 7.57
C GLY A 470 -7.17 14.04 8.08
N GLU A 471 -7.39 14.50 9.32
CA GLU A 471 -6.59 15.53 9.96
C GLU A 471 -5.32 14.91 10.53
N SER A 472 -4.35 14.58 9.68
CA SER A 472 -3.12 13.87 10.06
C SER A 472 -3.39 12.52 10.73
N GLY A 473 -4.34 11.76 10.21
CA GLY A 473 -4.76 10.46 10.74
C GLY A 473 -5.88 10.50 11.78
N TYR A 474 -6.39 11.70 12.09
CA TYR A 474 -7.48 11.91 13.04
C TYR A 474 -8.76 12.36 12.33
N ILE A 475 -9.89 12.20 13.01
CA ILE A 475 -11.18 12.75 12.62
C ILE A 475 -11.85 13.43 13.81
N ARG A 476 -12.45 14.59 13.57
CA ARG A 476 -13.32 15.27 14.53
C ARG A 476 -14.76 14.86 14.25
N MET A 477 -15.35 14.03 15.09
CA MET A 477 -16.72 13.51 14.89
C MET A 477 -17.73 14.29 15.73
N GLU A 478 -18.83 14.74 15.14
CA GLU A 478 -19.92 15.40 15.87
C GLU A 478 -20.35 14.61 17.11
N ARG A 479 -20.49 15.29 18.24
CA ARG A 479 -20.82 14.74 19.56
C ARG A 479 -22.10 15.37 20.09
N ASN A 480 -22.75 14.69 21.04
CA ASN A 480 -23.98 15.16 21.70
C ASN A 480 -25.12 15.35 20.70
N ILE A 481 -25.25 14.41 19.75
CA ILE A 481 -26.38 14.40 18.81
C ILE A 481 -27.63 13.84 19.50
N GLU A 482 -28.80 14.01 18.87
CA GLU A 482 -30.06 13.49 19.43
C GLU A 482 -30.09 11.95 19.57
N SER A 483 -29.33 11.23 18.75
CA SER A 483 -29.26 9.77 18.81
C SER A 483 -28.40 9.30 19.99
N ALA A 484 -28.99 8.47 20.87
CA ALA A 484 -28.28 7.87 22.00
C ALA A 484 -27.08 6.99 21.58
N THR A 485 -27.07 6.47 20.35
CA THR A 485 -25.92 5.71 19.82
C THR A 485 -24.68 6.57 19.58
N GLY A 486 -24.81 7.90 19.60
CA GLY A 486 -23.81 8.83 19.10
C GLY A 486 -23.65 8.76 17.58
N LYS A 487 -22.88 9.69 17.03
CA LYS A 487 -22.57 9.76 15.58
C LYS A 487 -21.87 8.48 15.14
N CYS A 488 -22.38 7.87 14.06
CA CYS A 488 -21.88 6.61 13.51
C CYS A 488 -21.85 5.43 14.49
N GLY A 489 -22.62 5.49 15.59
CA GLY A 489 -22.65 4.43 16.60
C GLY A 489 -21.50 4.45 17.61
N ILE A 490 -20.73 5.55 17.70
CA ILE A 490 -19.53 5.66 18.56
C ILE A 490 -19.76 5.30 20.04
N ALA A 491 -20.99 5.43 20.56
CA ALA A 491 -21.33 5.09 21.94
C ALA A 491 -21.90 3.66 22.13
N MET A 492 -21.95 2.84 21.08
CA MET A 492 -22.54 1.51 21.13
C MET A 492 -21.60 0.44 21.68
N GLU A 493 -20.33 0.47 21.28
CA GLU A 493 -19.30 -0.49 21.71
C GLU A 493 -18.02 0.25 22.07
N ALA A 494 -18.01 0.78 23.30
CA ALA A 494 -16.87 1.48 23.85
C ALA A 494 -16.36 0.74 25.09
N SER A 495 -15.05 0.46 25.13
CA SER A 495 -14.40 -0.24 26.23
C SER A 495 -13.00 0.31 26.47
N TYR A 496 -12.49 0.11 27.68
CA TYR A 496 -11.20 0.66 28.09
C TYR A 496 -10.44 -0.30 29.00
N PRO A 497 -9.10 -0.37 28.88
CA PRO A 497 -8.27 -1.16 29.77
C PRO A 497 -8.12 -0.45 31.12
N ILE A 498 -7.90 -1.24 32.16
CA ILE A 498 -7.65 -0.77 33.51
C ILE A 498 -6.22 -1.18 33.88
N LYS A 499 -5.41 -0.20 34.27
CA LYS A 499 -4.07 -0.40 34.82
C LYS A 499 -3.96 0.33 36.16
N VAL A 500 -3.42 -0.34 37.18
CA VAL A 500 -3.22 0.22 38.53
C VAL A 500 -1.77 0.17 39.00
N GLY A 501 -0.93 -0.63 38.32
CA GLY A 501 0.46 -0.87 38.71
C GLY A 501 1.49 -0.43 37.66
N ALA A 502 2.75 -0.46 38.08
CA ALA A 502 3.90 -0.26 37.19
C ALA A 502 3.99 -1.38 36.13
N ASN A 503 4.78 -1.15 35.10
CA ASN A 503 5.12 -2.19 34.13
C ASN A 503 5.98 -3.30 34.78
N PRO A 504 5.97 -4.51 34.20
CA PRO A 504 6.92 -5.54 34.59
C PRO A 504 8.35 -4.99 34.56
N PRO A 505 9.27 -5.50 35.39
CA PRO A 505 10.67 -5.13 35.30
C PRO A 505 11.12 -5.34 33.87
N ASN A 506 11.60 -4.26 33.24
CA ASN A 506 12.00 -4.26 31.83
C ASN A 506 12.82 -5.53 31.58
N PRO A 507 12.36 -6.48 30.74
CA PRO A 507 13.23 -7.55 30.31
C PRO A 507 14.48 -6.87 29.77
N GLY A 508 15.66 -7.42 30.03
CA GLY A 508 16.85 -6.96 29.29
C GLY A 508 16.51 -6.90 27.79
N PRO A 509 17.10 -5.97 27.02
CA PRO A 509 16.72 -5.72 25.63
C PRO A 509 16.47 -7.04 24.91
N SER A 510 15.28 -7.19 24.33
CA SER A 510 14.95 -8.33 23.49
C SER A 510 16.08 -8.52 22.49
N PRO A 511 16.54 -9.75 22.25
CA PRO A 511 17.61 -10.00 21.29
C PRO A 511 17.28 -9.27 19.98
N PRO A 512 18.23 -8.49 19.42
CA PRO A 512 17.94 -7.66 18.24
C PRO A 512 17.34 -8.54 17.16
N SER A 513 16.16 -8.13 16.66
CA SER A 513 15.57 -8.74 15.50
C SER A 513 16.33 -8.37 14.22
N PRO A 514 16.47 -9.31 13.26
CA PRO A 514 15.95 -10.66 13.29
C PRO A 514 16.80 -11.54 14.22
N VAL A 515 16.14 -12.26 15.12
CA VAL A 515 16.75 -13.38 15.84
C VAL A 515 17.33 -14.27 14.77
N LYS A 516 18.66 -14.30 14.64
CA LYS A 516 19.34 -15.19 13.69
C LYS A 516 18.77 -16.59 13.93
N PRO A 517 18.24 -17.28 12.90
CA PRO A 517 17.76 -18.65 13.07
C PRO A 517 18.90 -19.46 13.70
N PRO A 518 18.61 -20.33 14.68
CA PRO A 518 19.65 -21.08 15.37
C PRO A 518 20.49 -21.82 14.33
N SER A 519 21.80 -21.56 14.32
CA SER A 519 22.78 -22.25 13.48
C SER A 519 22.96 -23.73 13.89
N VAL A 520 22.30 -24.14 14.96
CA VAL A 520 22.30 -25.50 15.50
C VAL A 520 21.03 -26.20 15.04
N CYS A 521 21.17 -27.21 14.19
CA CYS A 521 20.03 -27.97 13.69
C CYS A 521 19.59 -29.05 14.69
N ASP A 522 20.56 -29.70 15.34
CA ASP A 522 20.37 -30.66 16.43
C ASP A 522 21.66 -30.83 17.24
N ASN A 523 21.75 -31.87 18.08
CA ASN A 523 22.94 -32.17 18.89
C ASN A 523 24.19 -32.57 18.08
N TYR A 524 24.06 -32.81 16.77
CA TYR A 524 25.11 -33.35 15.91
C TYR A 524 25.45 -32.45 14.74
N TYR A 525 24.52 -31.63 14.23
CA TYR A 525 24.63 -30.87 13.00
C TYR A 525 24.42 -29.36 13.20
N THR A 526 25.20 -28.60 12.46
CA THR A 526 25.16 -27.14 12.43
C THR A 526 25.13 -26.64 10.99
N CYS A 527 24.55 -25.47 10.79
CA CYS A 527 24.54 -24.74 9.54
C CYS A 527 25.23 -23.38 9.70
N PRO A 528 25.79 -22.81 8.61
CA PRO A 528 26.38 -21.47 8.65
C PRO A 528 25.39 -20.39 9.10
N GLU A 529 25.88 -19.25 9.57
CA GLU A 529 25.01 -18.11 9.87
C GLU A 529 24.17 -17.68 8.65
N SER A 530 22.98 -17.15 8.91
CA SER A 530 22.02 -16.71 7.88
C SER A 530 21.51 -17.83 6.97
N THR A 531 21.39 -19.04 7.52
CA THR A 531 20.84 -20.21 6.83
C THR A 531 19.77 -20.91 7.68
N THR A 532 18.86 -21.63 7.03
CA THR A 532 17.78 -22.38 7.71
C THR A 532 18.07 -23.88 7.70
N CYS A 533 17.98 -24.51 8.87
CA CYS A 533 18.10 -25.96 9.02
C CYS A 533 16.87 -26.70 8.47
N CYS A 534 17.08 -27.50 7.43
CA CYS A 534 16.04 -28.30 6.79
C CYS A 534 16.34 -29.80 6.91
N CYS A 535 15.35 -30.59 7.32
CA CYS A 535 15.53 -32.04 7.39
C CYS A 535 15.66 -32.66 5.99
N VAL A 536 16.73 -33.43 5.79
CA VAL A 536 17.03 -34.13 4.53
C VAL A 536 16.63 -35.60 4.63
N TYR A 537 16.75 -36.20 5.81
CA TYR A 537 16.37 -37.58 6.03
C TYR A 537 15.61 -37.72 7.34
N GLU A 538 14.29 -37.93 7.24
CA GLU A 538 13.39 -38.09 8.38
C GLU A 538 12.95 -39.56 8.51
N TYR A 539 12.90 -40.05 9.75
CA TYR A 539 12.23 -41.31 10.07
C TYR A 539 11.43 -41.16 11.37
N GLY A 540 10.10 -41.29 11.27
CA GLY A 540 9.19 -41.01 12.39
C GLY A 540 9.10 -39.52 12.68
N LYS A 541 9.47 -39.10 13.90
CA LYS A 541 9.54 -37.67 14.31
C LYS A 541 10.99 -37.17 14.43
N TYR A 542 11.95 -37.97 13.94
CA TYR A 542 13.37 -37.70 14.11
C TYR A 542 14.02 -37.43 12.77
N CYS A 543 14.80 -36.36 12.72
CA CYS A 543 15.67 -36.06 11.59
C CYS A 543 17.05 -36.69 11.82
N PHE A 544 17.52 -37.47 10.86
CA PHE A 544 18.80 -38.19 10.91
C PHE A 544 19.88 -37.52 10.05
N ALA A 545 19.50 -36.62 9.14
CA ALA A 545 20.42 -35.81 8.35
C ALA A 545 19.80 -34.44 8.04
N TRP A 546 20.63 -33.40 8.14
CA TRP A 546 20.23 -32.01 7.94
C TRP A 546 20.91 -31.38 6.73
N GLY A 547 20.24 -30.39 6.15
CA GLY A 547 20.75 -29.53 5.10
C GLY A 547 20.49 -28.07 5.42
N CYS A 548 21.39 -27.19 5.00
CA CYS A 548 21.33 -25.75 5.19
C CYS A 548 20.72 -25.10 3.95
N CYS A 549 19.61 -24.41 4.11
CA CYS A 549 19.07 -23.53 3.09
C CYS A 549 19.81 -22.19 3.14
N PRO A 550 20.33 -21.64 2.03
CA PRO A 550 21.06 -20.37 1.99
C PRO A 550 20.13 -19.14 2.08
N LEU A 551 19.05 -19.25 2.86
CA LEU A 551 18.03 -18.24 3.08
C LEU A 551 17.66 -18.28 4.57
N GLU A 552 17.42 -17.11 5.15
CA GLU A 552 16.86 -16.97 6.49
C GLU A 552 15.35 -17.29 6.45
N ASP A 553 14.87 -17.96 7.50
CA ASP A 553 13.46 -18.36 7.68
C ASP A 553 12.84 -19.06 6.45
N ALA A 554 13.60 -19.97 5.86
CA ALA A 554 13.22 -20.61 4.62
C ALA A 554 12.20 -21.74 4.84
N THR A 555 11.21 -21.84 3.95
CA THR A 555 10.33 -23.02 3.90
C THR A 555 11.08 -24.20 3.27
N CYS A 556 11.22 -25.30 4.01
CA CYS A 556 11.85 -26.52 3.55
C CYS A 556 10.89 -27.33 2.67
N CYS A 557 11.22 -27.51 1.39
CA CYS A 557 10.41 -28.28 0.46
C CYS A 557 10.46 -29.81 0.67
N ASP A 558 9.40 -30.51 0.26
CA ASP A 558 9.28 -31.98 0.42
C ASP A 558 10.21 -32.79 -0.49
N ASP A 559 10.89 -32.16 -1.45
CA ASP A 559 11.92 -32.81 -2.27
C ASP A 559 13.23 -33.08 -1.52
N HIS A 560 13.31 -32.65 -0.26
CA HIS A 560 14.48 -32.72 0.62
C HIS A 560 15.74 -32.03 0.08
N TYR A 561 15.62 -31.28 -1.01
CA TYR A 561 16.74 -30.71 -1.76
C TYR A 561 16.62 -29.19 -1.95
N SER A 562 15.39 -28.69 -2.03
CA SER A 562 15.08 -27.30 -2.28
C SER A 562 14.48 -26.62 -1.05
N CYS A 563 14.54 -25.30 -1.05
CA CYS A 563 13.93 -24.46 -0.05
C CYS A 563 13.48 -23.14 -0.68
N CYS A 564 12.48 -22.53 -0.07
CA CYS A 564 11.86 -21.30 -0.55
C CYS A 564 12.04 -20.16 0.46
N PRO A 565 12.20 -18.91 0.01
CA PRO A 565 12.25 -17.77 0.91
C PRO A 565 10.90 -17.58 1.62
N HIS A 566 10.93 -16.98 2.81
CA HIS A 566 9.75 -16.72 3.62
C HIS A 566 8.63 -16.01 2.83
N ASP A 567 8.98 -15.04 1.97
CA ASP A 567 8.02 -14.28 1.16
C ASP A 567 7.33 -15.12 0.06
N TYR A 568 7.86 -16.30 -0.26
CA TYR A 568 7.34 -17.22 -1.28
C TYR A 568 7.28 -18.66 -0.73
N PRO A 569 6.49 -18.95 0.32
CA PRO A 569 6.65 -20.17 1.09
C PRO A 569 6.20 -21.44 0.35
N ILE A 570 5.45 -21.33 -0.76
CA ILE A 570 4.87 -22.49 -1.44
C ILE A 570 5.84 -23.07 -2.45
N CYS A 571 6.34 -24.29 -2.17
CA CYS A 571 7.20 -25.05 -3.05
C CYS A 571 6.44 -25.63 -4.27
N SER A 572 6.73 -25.14 -5.47
CA SER A 572 6.34 -25.77 -6.73
C SER A 572 7.46 -26.69 -7.23
N LEU A 573 7.41 -27.96 -6.79
CA LEU A 573 8.45 -28.95 -7.08
C LEU A 573 8.59 -29.29 -8.57
N SER A 574 7.49 -29.29 -9.34
CA SER A 574 7.51 -29.58 -10.78
C SER A 574 8.25 -28.50 -11.57
N ASP A 575 8.16 -27.26 -11.10
CA ASP A 575 8.67 -26.09 -11.82
C ASP A 575 9.98 -25.57 -11.23
N GLY A 576 10.42 -26.11 -10.09
CA GLY A 576 11.61 -25.66 -9.36
C GLY A 576 11.49 -24.21 -8.87
N THR A 577 10.27 -23.78 -8.55
CA THR A 577 9.96 -22.40 -8.17
C THR A 577 9.18 -22.33 -6.86
N CYS A 578 9.16 -21.14 -6.28
CA CYS A 578 8.49 -20.79 -5.05
C CYS A 578 7.42 -19.75 -5.35
N LEU A 579 6.24 -19.90 -4.74
CA LEU A 579 5.07 -19.06 -4.97
C LEU A 579 4.65 -18.38 -3.67
N MET A 580 4.15 -17.14 -3.75
CA MET A 580 3.55 -16.46 -2.60
C MET A 580 2.22 -17.10 -2.17
N SER A 581 1.45 -17.61 -3.12
CA SER A 581 0.17 -18.30 -2.90
C SER A 581 -0.07 -19.32 -4.02
N LYS A 582 -0.97 -20.30 -3.81
CA LYS A 582 -1.19 -21.41 -4.76
C LYS A 582 -1.56 -20.95 -6.19
N ASN A 583 -2.10 -19.74 -6.31
CA ASN A 583 -2.53 -19.13 -7.58
C ASN A 583 -1.72 -17.88 -7.96
N SER A 584 -0.60 -17.60 -7.27
CA SER A 584 0.18 -16.39 -7.55
C SER A 584 0.87 -16.48 -8.92
N PRO A 585 0.78 -15.45 -9.78
CA PRO A 585 1.55 -15.38 -11.02
C PRO A 585 3.04 -15.08 -10.76
N LEU A 586 3.38 -14.60 -9.56
CA LEU A 586 4.75 -14.27 -9.16
C LEU A 586 5.47 -15.52 -8.67
N ARG A 587 6.59 -15.84 -9.33
CA ARG A 587 7.42 -17.01 -9.04
C ARG A 587 8.85 -16.60 -8.81
N VAL A 588 9.48 -17.12 -7.76
CA VAL A 588 10.92 -17.00 -7.54
C VAL A 588 11.57 -18.38 -7.64
N LYS A 589 12.85 -18.42 -7.97
CA LYS A 589 13.57 -19.69 -8.09
C LYS A 589 13.80 -20.31 -6.71
N ALA A 590 13.56 -21.60 -6.56
CA ALA A 590 13.88 -22.31 -5.33
C ALA A 590 15.39 -22.39 -5.12
N SER A 591 15.83 -22.17 -3.88
CA SER A 591 17.22 -22.29 -3.47
C SER A 591 17.56 -23.74 -3.17
N LYS A 592 18.81 -24.14 -3.43
CA LYS A 592 19.29 -25.50 -3.16
C LYS A 592 19.92 -25.56 -1.78
N ARG A 593 19.63 -26.64 -1.05
CA ARG A 593 20.26 -26.92 0.24
C ARG A 593 21.70 -27.38 0.05
N THR A 594 22.55 -27.06 1.02
CA THR A 594 23.88 -27.68 1.19
C THR A 594 23.85 -28.65 2.38
N PRO A 595 24.68 -29.69 2.44
CA PRO A 595 24.74 -30.55 3.62
C PRO A 595 25.12 -29.77 4.89
N ALA A 596 24.46 -30.07 6.02
CA ALA A 596 24.85 -29.53 7.32
C ALA A 596 26.17 -30.15 7.80
N VAL A 597 26.94 -29.39 8.57
CA VAL A 597 28.26 -29.82 9.06
C VAL A 597 28.10 -30.46 10.42
N PRO A 598 28.64 -31.67 10.66
CA PRO A 598 28.58 -32.26 11.98
C PRO A 598 29.58 -31.59 12.95
N TYR A 599 29.23 -31.45 14.23
CA TYR A 599 30.05 -30.76 15.24
C TYR A 599 31.50 -31.25 15.36
N TRP A 600 31.73 -32.55 15.14
CA TRP A 600 33.08 -33.13 15.19
C TRP A 600 33.97 -32.73 14.00
N ALA A 601 33.38 -32.24 12.91
CA ALA A 601 34.09 -31.77 11.72
C ALA A 601 34.48 -30.28 11.81
N SER A 602 33.74 -29.46 12.57
CA SER A 602 34.07 -28.03 12.77
C SER A 602 35.28 -27.80 13.68
N THR A 603 35.54 -28.69 14.64
CA THR A 603 36.69 -28.60 15.57
C THR A 603 38.05 -28.93 14.92
N GLY A 604 38.07 -29.41 13.68
CA GLY A 604 39.31 -29.81 12.98
C GLY A 604 39.97 -28.71 12.13
N SER A 605 39.29 -27.59 11.87
CA SER A 605 39.77 -26.59 10.89
C SER A 605 40.55 -25.42 11.51
N GLU A 606 40.40 -25.14 12.80
CA GLU A 606 41.16 -24.05 13.47
C GLU A 606 42.57 -24.47 13.94
N VAL A 607 42.91 -25.76 13.94
CA VAL A 607 44.23 -26.24 14.36
C VAL A 607 45.27 -26.25 13.21
N LEU A 608 44.86 -26.06 11.95
CA LEU A 608 45.77 -26.13 10.79
C LEU A 608 46.15 -24.78 10.16
N LYS A 609 45.77 -23.65 10.77
CA LYS A 609 46.18 -22.30 10.29
C LYS A 609 47.17 -21.55 11.21
N SER A 610 47.71 -22.20 12.24
CA SER A 610 48.75 -21.60 13.10
C SER A 610 50.13 -22.27 13.02
N SER A 611 50.38 -23.18 12.07
CA SER A 611 51.70 -23.81 11.92
C SER A 611 51.98 -24.28 10.49
N ALA A 612 52.31 -23.35 9.59
CA ALA A 612 53.23 -23.49 8.44
C ALA A 612 53.21 -22.21 7.58
#